data_AF-A0A4D9DZM9-F1
#
_entry.id   AF-A0A4D9DZM9-F1
#
_cell.length_a   1.000
_cell.length_b   1.000
_cell.length_c   1.000
_cell.angle_alpha   90.00
_cell.angle_beta   90.00
_cell.angle_gamma   90.00
#
_symmetry.space_group_name_H-M   'P 1'
#
loop_
_entity.id
_entity.type
_entity.pdbx_description
1 polymer ?
#
loop_
_entity_poly.entity_id
_entity_poly.type
_entity_poly.pdbx_seq_one_letter_code
_entity_poly.pdbx_strand_id
1 'polypeptide(L)'
;METCFDFSRCRRHGFRVYVYPAGGRLSEPQRRALRSLRGSRFYTPEPGRACLLVLPLERGPPSPDARARLARLPHWDGGRNHLLLSLHRDRPLGFEPGRALLAQPSLAAPRFRPRFDVSLPLVPRRLPQRGGARPGPFAAPRRYLLVFKGPSGLGSETRAALHHLHNGRDLLLLPACRPGPGARCDRHAADYAR
;
A
#
# COMPACT_ATOMS: atom_id res chain seq x y z
N MET A 1 20.73 3.10 -10.40
CA MET A 1 19.89 3.89 -9.47
C MET A 1 19.92 3.18 -8.13
N GLU A 2 21.02 3.37 -7.41
CA GLU A 2 21.28 2.70 -6.14
C GLU A 2 20.54 3.47 -5.03
N THR A 3 19.67 2.73 -4.34
CA THR A 3 18.83 3.07 -3.18
C THR A 3 19.05 4.46 -2.55
N CYS A 4 18.09 5.37 -2.69
CA CYS A 4 18.06 6.65 -1.96
C CYS A 4 17.76 6.49 -0.45
N PHE A 5 17.97 5.30 0.12
CA PHE A 5 17.69 4.93 1.50
C PHE A 5 19.00 4.79 2.28
N ASP A 6 19.10 5.44 3.43
CA ASP A 6 20.25 5.38 4.32
C ASP A 6 20.15 4.21 5.31
N PHE A 7 20.90 3.15 5.06
CA PHE A 7 20.97 2.01 5.97
C PHE A 7 21.80 2.25 7.24
N SER A 8 22.62 3.31 7.29
CA SER A 8 23.48 3.58 8.46
C SER A 8 22.69 3.83 9.74
N ARG A 9 21.54 4.51 9.63
CA ARG A 9 20.60 4.75 10.74
C ARG A 9 20.09 3.44 11.35
N CYS A 10 19.81 2.48 10.49
CA CYS A 10 19.30 1.16 10.86
C CYS A 10 20.39 0.31 11.53
N ARG A 11 21.64 0.42 11.09
CA ARG A 11 22.78 -0.26 11.73
C ARG A 11 23.05 0.28 13.14
N ARG A 12 22.91 1.60 13.34
CA ARG A 12 23.23 2.25 14.62
C ARG A 12 22.18 2.00 15.73
N HIS A 13 20.89 2.00 15.37
CA HIS A 13 19.80 1.96 16.36
C HIS A 13 18.87 0.75 16.21
N GLY A 14 19.19 -0.16 15.28
CA GLY A 14 18.29 -1.20 14.81
C GLY A 14 17.20 -0.68 13.87
N PHE A 15 16.35 -1.57 13.39
CA PHE A 15 15.20 -1.18 12.57
C PHE A 15 14.09 -0.56 13.44
N ARG A 16 14.17 0.76 13.62
CA ARG A 16 13.19 1.58 14.33
C ARG A 16 12.34 2.40 13.38
N VAL A 17 11.07 2.59 13.71
CA VAL A 17 10.09 3.30 12.87
C VAL A 17 9.45 4.42 13.66
N TYR A 18 9.60 5.65 13.17
CA TYR A 18 8.87 6.80 13.67
C TYR A 18 7.66 7.06 12.78
N VAL A 19 6.55 7.52 13.38
CA VAL A 19 5.32 7.83 12.64
C VAL A 19 4.95 9.27 12.91
N TYR A 20 5.00 10.11 11.88
CA TYR A 20 4.58 11.51 11.98
C TYR A 20 3.12 11.62 12.44
N PRO A 21 2.77 12.67 13.19
CA PRO A 21 1.38 13.00 13.46
C PRO A 21 0.64 13.26 12.14
N ALA A 22 -0.60 12.80 12.04
CA ALA A 22 -1.43 13.10 10.88
C ALA A 22 -1.96 14.52 11.00
N GLY A 23 -1.77 15.35 9.98
CA GLY A 23 -2.29 16.73 9.95
C GLY A 23 -3.78 16.84 9.63
N GLY A 24 -4.46 15.71 9.36
CA GLY A 24 -5.84 15.70 8.88
C GLY A 24 -6.49 14.32 8.93
N ARG A 25 -7.64 14.18 8.24
CA ARG A 25 -8.49 13.00 8.35
C ARG A 25 -7.90 11.81 7.60
N LEU A 26 -7.51 10.78 8.34
CA LEU A 26 -7.08 9.49 7.78
C LEU A 26 -8.26 8.57 7.44
N SER A 27 -8.05 7.61 6.54
CA SER A 27 -8.97 6.49 6.36
C SER A 27 -8.94 5.51 7.55
N GLU A 28 -10.01 4.75 7.75
CA GLU A 28 -10.03 3.72 8.79
C GLU A 28 -8.95 2.64 8.61
N PRO A 29 -8.69 2.13 7.38
CA PRO A 29 -7.56 1.23 7.13
C PRO A 29 -6.21 1.84 7.50
N GLN A 30 -5.95 3.12 7.17
CA GLN A 30 -4.71 3.79 7.58
C GLN A 30 -4.60 3.90 9.09
N ARG A 31 -5.67 4.35 9.78
CA ARG A 31 -5.65 4.42 11.25
C ARG A 31 -5.33 3.07 11.88
N ARG A 32 -5.93 1.99 11.38
CA ARG A 32 -5.67 0.61 11.84
C ARG A 32 -4.23 0.17 11.60
N ALA A 33 -3.69 0.44 10.41
CA ALA A 33 -2.30 0.13 10.09
C ALA A 33 -1.32 0.90 10.99
N LEU A 34 -1.54 2.20 11.18
CA LEU A 34 -0.70 3.04 12.03
C LEU A 34 -0.80 2.67 13.51
N ARG A 35 -1.99 2.30 14.01
CA ARG A 35 -2.15 1.76 15.38
C ARG A 35 -1.33 0.49 15.57
N SER A 36 -1.38 -0.41 14.59
CA SER A 36 -0.62 -1.67 14.63
C SER A 36 0.89 -1.42 14.57
N LEU A 37 1.32 -0.47 13.74
CA LEU A 37 2.73 -0.06 13.64
C LEU A 37 3.24 0.56 14.95
N ARG A 38 2.48 1.48 15.55
CA ARG A 38 2.80 2.12 16.84
C ARG A 38 2.85 1.12 18.00
N GLY A 39 2.00 0.09 17.97
CA GLY A 39 2.02 -0.99 18.96
C GLY A 39 3.07 -2.08 18.71
N SER A 40 3.89 -1.95 17.66
CA SER A 40 4.92 -2.95 17.33
C SER A 40 6.25 -2.67 18.04
N ARG A 41 7.10 -3.69 18.17
CA ARG A 41 8.47 -3.57 18.71
C ARG A 41 9.37 -2.61 17.93
N PHE A 42 9.00 -2.30 16.68
CA PHE A 42 9.78 -1.44 15.81
C PHE A 42 9.51 0.04 16.08
N TYR A 43 8.39 0.40 16.72
CA TYR A 43 8.05 1.79 16.96
C TYR A 43 9.09 2.49 17.85
N THR A 44 9.35 3.75 17.53
CA THR A 44 10.09 4.69 18.39
C THR A 44 9.36 6.04 18.42
N PRO A 45 9.25 6.68 19.60
CA PRO A 45 8.75 8.06 19.69
C PRO A 45 9.82 9.08 19.25
N GLU A 46 11.10 8.69 19.20
CA GLU A 46 12.22 9.57 18.85
C GLU A 46 12.54 9.50 17.35
N PRO A 47 12.34 10.59 16.57
CA PRO A 47 12.61 10.58 15.13
C PRO A 47 14.10 10.46 14.79
N GLY A 48 15.01 10.92 15.65
CA GLY A 48 16.46 10.79 15.47
C GLY A 48 16.93 9.33 15.45
N ARG A 49 16.31 8.47 16.27
CA ARG A 49 16.65 7.03 16.38
C ARG A 49 15.94 6.17 15.32
N ALA A 50 15.04 6.75 14.55
CA ALA A 50 14.29 6.03 13.53
C ALA A 50 15.15 5.70 12.30
N CYS A 51 15.11 4.45 11.86
CA CYS A 51 15.62 4.01 10.56
C CYS A 51 14.66 4.44 9.43
N LEU A 52 13.35 4.38 9.69
CA LEU A 52 12.29 4.72 8.74
C LEU A 52 11.33 5.75 9.36
N LEU A 53 11.04 6.83 8.66
CA LEU A 53 10.02 7.80 9.07
C LEU A 53 8.77 7.66 8.19
N VAL A 54 7.65 7.28 8.80
CA VAL A 54 6.40 7.05 8.09
C VAL A 54 5.52 8.29 8.18
N LEU A 55 5.18 8.87 7.04
CA LEU A 55 4.23 9.97 6.92
C LEU A 55 2.90 9.46 6.36
N PRO A 56 1.83 9.42 7.16
CA PRO A 56 0.53 9.06 6.64
C PRO A 56 -0.09 10.22 5.86
N LEU A 57 -0.46 9.96 4.61
CA LEU A 57 -1.09 10.96 3.75
C LEU A 57 -2.60 11.07 4.06
N GLU A 58 -3.08 12.30 4.14
CA GLU A 58 -4.47 12.62 4.49
C GLU A 58 -5.45 12.29 3.36
N ARG A 59 -6.72 12.06 3.73
CA ARG A 59 -7.81 11.94 2.77
C ARG A 59 -8.23 13.33 2.30
N GLY A 60 -7.85 13.72 1.09
CA GLY A 60 -8.24 15.00 0.53
C GLY A 60 -7.59 15.27 -0.82
N PRO A 61 -8.03 16.31 -1.57
CA PRO A 61 -7.31 16.76 -2.76
C PRO A 61 -5.83 16.98 -2.48
N PRO A 62 -4.95 16.67 -3.45
CA PRO A 62 -3.55 17.04 -3.33
C PRO A 62 -3.53 18.55 -3.12
N SER A 63 -3.03 18.97 -1.97
CA SER A 63 -2.85 20.38 -1.70
C SER A 63 -1.74 20.88 -2.61
N PRO A 64 -1.91 22.01 -3.33
CA PRO A 64 -0.83 22.62 -4.10
C PRO A 64 0.43 22.87 -3.24
N ASP A 65 0.26 23.06 -1.93
CA ASP A 65 1.34 23.28 -0.97
C ASP A 65 1.91 22.00 -0.34
N ALA A 66 1.53 20.82 -0.82
CA ALA A 66 1.96 19.56 -0.22
C ALA A 66 3.49 19.43 -0.18
N ARG A 67 4.20 19.85 -1.24
CA ARG A 67 5.67 19.88 -1.27
C ARG A 67 6.25 20.84 -0.22
N ALA A 68 5.66 22.03 -0.08
CA ALA A 68 6.10 23.01 0.91
C ALA A 68 5.86 22.51 2.34
N ARG A 69 4.75 21.81 2.59
CA ARG A 69 4.47 21.14 3.87
C ARG A 69 5.51 20.06 4.18
N LEU A 70 5.90 19.24 3.20
CA LEU A 70 6.95 18.24 3.37
C LEU A 70 8.28 18.87 3.74
N ALA A 71 8.67 19.94 3.03
CA ALA A 71 9.92 20.66 3.30
C ALA A 71 10.01 21.24 4.73
N ARG A 72 8.87 21.51 5.37
CA ARG A 72 8.79 22.00 6.76
C ARG A 72 8.77 20.87 7.81
N LEU A 73 8.69 19.60 7.40
CA LEU A 73 8.68 18.50 8.36
C LEU A 73 10.06 18.37 9.03
N PRO A 74 10.12 18.25 10.36
CA PRO A 74 11.36 17.98 11.06
C PRO A 74 12.03 16.73 10.49
N HIS A 75 13.35 16.75 10.27
CA HIS A 75 14.11 15.64 9.68
C HIS A 75 13.80 15.29 8.22
N TRP A 76 13.03 16.11 7.49
CA TRP A 76 12.81 15.90 6.06
C TRP A 76 14.07 16.19 5.23
N ASP A 77 14.87 15.14 4.97
CA ASP A 77 16.07 15.20 4.14
C ASP A 77 15.76 14.93 2.65
N GLY A 78 14.90 15.77 2.06
CA GLY A 78 14.45 15.59 0.68
C GLY A 78 13.75 14.25 0.43
N GLY A 79 13.19 13.64 1.49
CA GLY A 79 12.53 12.35 1.49
C GLY A 79 13.41 11.14 1.83
N ARG A 80 14.73 11.30 2.03
CA ARG A 80 15.61 10.19 2.41
C ARG A 80 15.11 9.51 3.69
N ASN A 81 14.98 8.18 3.68
CA ASN A 81 14.42 7.36 4.77
C ASN A 81 12.94 7.64 5.12
N HIS A 82 12.21 8.37 4.27
CA HIS A 82 10.78 8.61 4.48
C HIS A 82 9.93 7.62 3.67
N LEU A 83 8.81 7.22 4.25
CA LEU A 83 7.76 6.43 3.60
C LEU A 83 6.45 7.23 3.62
N LEU A 84 5.99 7.62 2.44
CA LEU A 84 4.68 8.22 2.25
C LEU A 84 3.63 7.10 2.17
N LEU A 85 2.74 7.03 3.16
CA LEU A 85 1.73 5.98 3.26
C LEU A 85 0.34 6.50 2.87
N SER A 86 -0.17 6.03 1.74
CA SER A 86 -1.56 6.26 1.29
C SER A 86 -2.25 4.93 1.08
N LEU A 87 -3.34 4.65 1.81
CA LEU A 87 -4.20 3.48 1.54
C LEU A 87 -5.47 3.86 0.77
N HIS A 88 -5.46 5.03 0.14
CA HIS A 88 -6.54 5.46 -0.75
C HIS A 88 -6.35 4.85 -2.13
N ARG A 89 -7.44 4.41 -2.75
CA ARG A 89 -7.40 3.84 -4.10
C ARG A 89 -7.24 4.95 -5.13
N ASP A 90 -6.48 4.65 -6.17
CA ASP A 90 -6.53 5.29 -7.49
C ASP A 90 -6.37 6.82 -7.50
N ARG A 91 -5.65 7.38 -6.50
CA ARG A 91 -5.36 8.82 -6.45
C ARG A 91 -3.89 9.11 -6.73
N PRO A 92 -3.58 10.04 -7.67
CA PRO A 92 -2.25 10.60 -7.78
C PRO A 92 -1.83 11.32 -6.50
N LEU A 93 -0.55 11.24 -6.16
CA LEU A 93 0.05 12.01 -5.07
C LEU A 93 -0.07 13.53 -5.31
N GLY A 94 -0.06 13.95 -6.58
CA GLY A 94 -0.20 15.35 -7.00
C GLY A 94 1.07 16.19 -6.81
N PHE A 95 2.17 15.57 -6.39
CA PHE A 95 3.49 16.20 -6.27
C PHE A 95 4.58 15.12 -6.38
N GLU A 96 5.82 15.55 -6.63
CA GLU A 96 6.98 14.65 -6.70
C GLU A 96 7.46 14.26 -5.29
N PRO A 97 7.53 12.96 -4.95
CA PRO A 97 7.90 12.49 -3.61
C PRO A 97 9.41 12.66 -3.30
N GLY A 98 10.22 13.06 -4.27
CA GLY A 98 11.67 13.15 -4.13
C GLY A 98 12.28 11.81 -3.76
N ARG A 99 13.12 11.76 -2.72
CA ARG A 99 13.77 10.53 -2.22
C ARG A 99 12.90 9.72 -1.24
N ALA A 100 11.63 10.08 -1.05
CA ALA A 100 10.73 9.33 -0.17
C ALA A 100 10.15 8.13 -0.90
N LEU A 101 10.10 6.99 -0.23
CA LEU A 101 9.41 5.77 -0.68
C LEU A 101 7.90 6.04 -0.72
N LEU A 102 7.21 5.59 -1.75
CA LEU A 102 5.75 5.65 -1.83
C LEU A 102 5.15 4.27 -1.57
N ALA A 103 4.30 4.16 -0.55
CA ALA A 103 3.51 2.97 -0.26
C ALA A 103 2.03 3.24 -0.52
N GLN A 104 1.51 2.69 -1.60
CA GLN A 104 0.11 2.88 -1.99
C GLN A 104 -0.47 1.69 -2.77
N PRO A 105 -1.78 1.40 -2.62
CA PRO A 105 -2.46 0.42 -3.45
C PRO A 105 -2.58 0.85 -4.92
N SER A 106 -2.44 -0.12 -5.82
CA SER A 106 -2.66 0.08 -7.27
C SER A 106 -1.78 1.21 -7.86
N LEU A 107 -0.49 1.25 -7.51
CA LEU A 107 0.41 2.24 -8.08
C LEU A 107 0.54 2.03 -9.60
N ALA A 108 0.17 3.03 -10.39
CA ALA A 108 0.29 2.95 -11.84
C ALA A 108 1.77 2.86 -12.25
N ALA A 109 2.08 1.98 -13.21
CA ALA A 109 3.43 1.73 -13.72
C ALA A 109 4.28 3.00 -14.00
N PRO A 110 3.77 4.07 -14.66
CA PRO A 110 4.58 5.25 -14.93
C PRO A 110 5.01 6.05 -13.69
N ARG A 111 4.38 5.81 -12.52
CA ARG A 111 4.70 6.49 -11.26
C ARG A 111 5.37 5.58 -10.24
N PHE A 112 5.46 4.28 -10.54
CA PHE A 112 6.06 3.30 -9.67
C PHE A 112 7.55 3.18 -9.97
N ARG A 113 8.39 3.50 -8.99
CA ARG A 113 9.85 3.31 -9.11
C ARG A 113 10.18 1.88 -8.68
N PRO A 114 10.54 0.99 -9.62
CA PRO A 114 10.81 -0.41 -9.28
C PRO A 114 11.97 -0.52 -8.30
N ARG A 115 11.87 -1.46 -7.36
CA ARG A 115 12.85 -1.69 -6.27
C ARG A 115 12.98 -0.52 -5.28
N PHE A 116 12.06 0.45 -5.34
CA PHE A 116 12.05 1.59 -4.44
C PHE A 116 10.66 1.79 -3.82
N ASP A 117 9.63 1.96 -4.62
CA ASP A 117 8.27 2.10 -4.12
C ASP A 117 7.67 0.75 -3.70
N VAL A 118 6.66 0.80 -2.82
CA VAL A 118 5.98 -0.38 -2.26
C VAL A 118 4.54 -0.41 -2.75
N SER A 119 4.24 -1.32 -3.68
CA SER A 119 2.85 -1.58 -4.07
C SER A 119 2.15 -2.38 -2.98
N LEU A 120 1.11 -1.79 -2.37
CA LEU A 120 0.36 -2.45 -1.31
C LEU A 120 -0.87 -3.18 -1.86
N PRO A 121 -1.21 -4.36 -1.33
CA PRO A 121 -2.49 -4.98 -1.64
C PRO A 121 -3.63 -4.11 -1.13
N LEU A 122 -4.78 -4.17 -1.80
CA LEU A 122 -6.00 -3.55 -1.30
C LEU A 122 -6.42 -4.24 0.00
N VAL A 123 -6.25 -3.56 1.13
CA VAL A 123 -6.61 -4.11 2.44
C VAL A 123 -8.13 -4.19 2.57
N PRO A 124 -8.73 -5.40 2.66
CA PRO A 124 -10.16 -5.52 2.86
C PRO A 124 -10.54 -5.01 4.25
N ARG A 125 -11.74 -4.43 4.39
CA ARG A 125 -12.22 -3.83 5.65
C ARG A 125 -12.21 -4.80 6.85
N ARG A 126 -12.31 -6.11 6.57
CA ARG A 126 -12.41 -7.19 7.58
C ARG A 126 -11.06 -7.87 7.89
N LEU A 127 -9.92 -7.29 7.47
CA LEU A 127 -8.63 -7.88 7.83
C LEU A 127 -8.36 -7.73 9.34
N PRO A 128 -7.96 -8.81 10.05
CA PRO A 128 -7.50 -8.72 11.42
C PRO A 128 -6.38 -7.68 11.57
N GLN A 129 -6.37 -6.94 12.68
CA GLN A 129 -5.37 -5.87 12.90
C GLN A 129 -3.97 -6.42 13.19
N ARG A 130 -3.90 -7.64 13.70
CA ARG A 130 -2.66 -8.36 14.01
C ARG A 130 -2.71 -9.71 13.32
N GLY A 131 -1.55 -10.18 12.87
CA GLY A 131 -1.39 -11.60 12.52
C GLY A 131 -1.60 -12.47 13.76
N GLY A 132 -1.88 -13.76 13.56
CA GLY A 132 -1.89 -14.73 14.65
C GLY A 132 -0.53 -14.80 15.38
N ALA A 133 -0.49 -15.50 16.51
CA ALA A 133 0.65 -15.55 17.43
C ALA A 133 2.01 -16.00 16.82
N ARG A 134 2.02 -16.53 15.60
CA ARG A 134 3.24 -16.93 14.89
C ARG A 134 3.57 -15.93 13.78
N PRO A 135 4.69 -15.18 13.87
CA PRO A 135 5.29 -14.58 12.70
C PRO A 135 5.99 -15.70 11.92
N GLY A 136 5.20 -16.53 11.25
CA GLY A 136 5.76 -17.51 10.31
C GLY A 136 6.32 -16.78 9.08
N PRO A 137 7.28 -17.37 8.35
CA PRO A 137 7.53 -16.94 6.97
C PRO A 137 6.19 -16.97 6.23
N PHE A 138 6.06 -16.20 5.15
CA PHE A 138 4.85 -16.06 4.32
C PHE A 138 4.36 -17.37 3.63
N ALA A 139 4.40 -18.49 4.32
CA ALA A 139 4.22 -19.86 3.90
C ALA A 139 3.12 -20.55 4.73
N ALA A 140 1.97 -19.88 4.92
CA ALA A 140 0.75 -20.67 4.92
C ALA A 140 0.69 -21.35 3.54
N PRO A 141 0.41 -22.67 3.43
CA PRO A 141 0.30 -23.32 2.13
C PRO A 141 -0.70 -22.54 1.30
N ARG A 142 -0.20 -21.91 0.23
CA ARG A 142 -1.01 -21.05 -0.61
C ARG A 142 -1.92 -21.96 -1.40
N ARG A 143 -3.20 -22.03 -1.01
CA ARG A 143 -4.23 -22.76 -1.79
C ARG A 143 -4.38 -22.20 -3.20
N TYR A 144 -4.00 -20.94 -3.41
CA TYR A 144 -4.08 -20.26 -4.69
C TYR A 144 -2.70 -19.75 -5.12
N LEU A 145 -2.27 -20.15 -6.32
CA LEU A 145 -1.09 -19.67 -7.03
C LEU A 145 -1.24 -18.19 -7.43
N LEU A 146 -2.44 -17.76 -7.83
CA LEU A 146 -2.72 -16.37 -8.22
C LEU A 146 -4.10 -15.93 -7.73
N VAL A 147 -4.21 -14.69 -7.22
CA VAL A 147 -5.50 -14.03 -6.99
C VAL A 147 -5.50 -12.67 -7.68
N PHE A 148 -6.39 -12.47 -8.65
CA PHE A 148 -6.49 -11.21 -9.39
C PHE A 148 -7.83 -10.51 -9.11
N LYS A 149 -7.78 -9.23 -8.75
CA LYS A 149 -8.95 -8.35 -8.60
C LYS A 149 -8.62 -6.96 -9.14
N GLY A 150 -8.90 -6.72 -10.42
CA GLY A 150 -8.69 -5.43 -11.09
C GLY A 150 -9.98 -4.69 -11.44
N PRO A 151 -9.96 -3.34 -11.60
CA PRO A 151 -11.11 -2.56 -12.06
C PRO A 151 -11.57 -2.95 -13.47
N SER A 152 -12.82 -2.65 -13.81
CA SER A 152 -13.48 -3.13 -15.03
C SER A 152 -12.90 -2.57 -16.34
N GLY A 153 -12.10 -1.49 -16.31
CA GLY A 153 -11.74 -0.72 -17.51
C GLY A 153 -10.25 -0.66 -17.91
N LEU A 154 -9.30 -0.81 -16.98
CA LEU A 154 -7.86 -0.84 -17.27
C LEU A 154 -7.35 -2.25 -16.95
N GLY A 155 -7.28 -3.09 -17.98
CA GLY A 155 -6.95 -4.51 -17.85
C GLY A 155 -8.00 -5.47 -18.40
N SER A 156 -8.86 -5.05 -19.35
CA SER A 156 -9.75 -5.98 -20.07
C SER A 156 -8.95 -7.03 -20.83
N GLU A 157 -7.86 -6.64 -21.51
CA GLU A 157 -6.94 -7.54 -22.21
C GLU A 157 -6.17 -8.44 -21.24
N THR A 158 -5.62 -7.89 -20.16
CA THR A 158 -4.95 -8.68 -19.13
C THR A 158 -5.93 -9.63 -18.43
N ARG A 159 -7.18 -9.21 -18.19
CA ARG A 159 -8.23 -10.08 -17.64
C ARG A 159 -8.60 -11.20 -18.62
N ALA A 160 -8.73 -10.90 -19.91
CA ALA A 160 -8.99 -11.89 -20.94
C ALA A 160 -7.83 -12.90 -21.05
N ALA A 161 -6.58 -12.43 -21.04
CA ALA A 161 -5.40 -13.29 -21.02
C ALA A 161 -5.33 -14.15 -19.75
N LEU A 162 -5.59 -13.57 -18.58
CA LEU A 162 -5.63 -14.30 -17.31
C LEU A 162 -6.76 -15.33 -17.26
N HIS A 163 -7.90 -15.06 -17.91
CA HIS A 163 -9.00 -16.02 -18.02
C HIS A 163 -8.55 -17.30 -18.74
N HIS A 164 -7.81 -17.18 -19.84
CA HIS A 164 -7.25 -18.35 -20.53
C HIS A 164 -6.23 -19.13 -19.71
N LEU A 165 -5.66 -18.52 -18.67
CA LEU A 165 -4.76 -19.20 -17.74
C LEU A 165 -5.51 -19.86 -16.59
N HIS A 166 -6.80 -19.54 -16.34
CA HIS A 166 -7.57 -20.10 -15.24
C HIS A 166 -7.69 -21.62 -15.35
N ASN A 167 -7.26 -22.33 -14.32
CA ASN A 167 -7.17 -23.79 -14.30
C ASN A 167 -8.16 -24.46 -13.33
N GLY A 168 -9.11 -23.70 -12.77
CA GLY A 168 -10.11 -24.19 -11.80
C GLY A 168 -9.56 -24.71 -10.46
N ARG A 169 -8.24 -24.64 -10.22
CA ARG A 169 -7.57 -25.24 -9.06
C ARG A 169 -7.00 -24.20 -8.11
N ASP A 170 -6.09 -23.37 -8.60
CA ASP A 170 -5.29 -22.48 -7.77
C ASP A 170 -5.20 -21.05 -8.31
N LEU A 171 -5.94 -20.72 -9.37
CA LEU A 171 -6.03 -19.36 -9.91
C LEU A 171 -7.41 -18.76 -9.61
N LEU A 172 -7.51 -17.73 -8.78
CA LEU A 172 -8.78 -17.07 -8.44
C LEU A 172 -8.88 -15.69 -9.11
N LEU A 173 -9.74 -15.56 -10.13
CA LEU A 173 -10.00 -14.30 -10.83
C LEU A 173 -11.33 -13.73 -10.35
N LEU A 174 -11.29 -12.58 -9.65
CA LEU A 174 -12.48 -11.93 -9.13
C LEU A 174 -12.97 -10.84 -10.09
N PRO A 175 -14.12 -11.00 -10.76
CA PRO A 175 -14.64 -9.98 -11.66
C PRO A 175 -15.01 -8.72 -10.87
N ALA A 176 -14.79 -7.55 -11.50
CA ALA A 176 -15.26 -6.30 -10.95
C ALA A 176 -16.77 -6.17 -11.21
N CYS A 177 -17.56 -5.96 -10.15
CA CYS A 177 -18.99 -5.77 -10.28
C CYS A 177 -19.28 -4.43 -10.97
N ARG A 178 -20.20 -4.42 -11.94
CA ARG A 178 -20.71 -3.16 -12.52
C ARG A 178 -21.47 -2.40 -11.43
N PRO A 179 -21.22 -1.09 -11.22
CA PRO A 179 -22.03 -0.30 -10.32
C PRO A 179 -23.42 -0.10 -10.92
N GLY A 180 -24.46 -0.53 -10.20
CA GLY A 180 -25.88 -0.33 -10.53
C GLY A 180 -26.78 -0.80 -9.36
N PRO A 181 -27.93 -0.15 -9.11
CA PRO A 181 -28.83 -0.55 -8.04
C PRO A 181 -29.39 -1.95 -8.34
N GLY A 182 -29.25 -2.90 -7.40
CA GLY A 182 -29.69 -4.29 -7.58
C GLY A 182 -28.69 -5.23 -8.26
N ALA A 183 -27.47 -4.77 -8.61
CA ALA A 183 -26.45 -5.62 -9.20
C ALA A 183 -25.89 -6.63 -8.17
N ARG A 184 -26.50 -7.83 -8.10
CA ARG A 184 -25.84 -9.00 -7.53
C ARG A 184 -24.70 -9.42 -8.47
N CYS A 185 -23.48 -9.51 -7.94
CA CYS A 185 -22.30 -9.93 -8.71
C CYS A 185 -22.39 -11.39 -9.21
N ASP A 186 -23.42 -12.11 -8.78
CA ASP A 186 -23.68 -13.52 -9.02
C ASP A 186 -23.88 -13.83 -10.52
N ARG A 187 -24.44 -12.90 -11.31
CA ARG A 187 -24.69 -13.15 -12.74
C ARG A 187 -23.44 -13.15 -13.61
N HIS A 188 -22.38 -12.43 -13.23
CA HIS A 188 -21.16 -12.41 -14.02
C HIS A 188 -20.32 -13.67 -13.78
N ALA A 189 -20.49 -14.35 -12.63
CA ALA A 189 -19.78 -15.60 -12.32
C ALA A 189 -20.24 -16.78 -13.19
N ALA A 190 -21.50 -16.77 -13.66
CA ALA A 190 -22.06 -17.83 -14.50
C ALA A 190 -21.40 -17.90 -15.89
N ASP A 191 -20.99 -16.76 -16.45
CA ASP A 191 -20.30 -16.70 -17.75
C ASP A 191 -18.89 -17.31 -17.71
N TYR A 192 -18.34 -17.55 -16.51
CA TYR A 192 -17.00 -18.10 -16.29
C TYR A 192 -17.01 -19.55 -15.76
N ALA A 193 -18.19 -20.19 -15.66
CA ALA A 193 -18.35 -21.52 -15.08
C ALA A 193 -18.32 -22.67 -16.12
N ARG A 194 -17.35 -22.64 -17.05
CA ARG A 194 -17.06 -23.78 -17.95
C ARG A 194 -15.79 -24.49 -17.53
#